data_AF-A0A7J5ZRK7-F1
#
_entry.id   AF-A0A7J5ZRK7-F1
#
_cell.length_a   1.000
_cell.length_b   1.000
_cell.length_c   1.000
_cell.angle_alpha   90.00
_cell.angle_beta   90.00
_cell.angle_gamma   90.00
#
_symmetry.space_group_name_H-M   'P 1'
#
loop_
_entity.id
_entity.type
_entity.pdbx_description
1 polymer ?
#
loop_
_entity_poly.entity_id
_entity_poly.type
_entity_poly.pdbx_seq_one_letter_code
_entity_poly.pdbx_strand_id
1 'polypeptide(L)'
;MSHSTTKPKCPHCHQRVVTDSTRQCVVCQLCSKAKRRVFRFCWDCQREWPDTTSPNSSCTQPNCALRAALISKKRIKDPNSSVMGCPYFRACPTCNTLLTHNGDGCPDIECPECCTEFCFRCLDQICSLDEVQECTIVDNRQSLKKIP
;
A
#
# COMPACT_ATOMS: atom_id res chain seq x y z
N MET A 1 11.76 -17.04 -1.24
CA MET A 1 10.90 -16.67 -2.40
C MET A 1 9.53 -17.30 -2.21
N SER A 2 8.51 -16.51 -1.88
CA SER A 2 7.15 -17.01 -1.71
C SER A 2 6.23 -16.25 -2.65
N HIS A 3 5.95 -16.82 -3.82
CA HIS A 3 4.93 -16.32 -4.73
C HIS A 3 3.56 -16.53 -4.07
N SER A 4 3.00 -15.45 -3.52
CA SER A 4 1.64 -15.44 -2.99
C SER A 4 0.65 -15.73 -4.12
N THR A 5 -0.02 -16.88 -4.08
CA THR A 5 -1.02 -17.39 -5.06
C THR A 5 -2.37 -16.64 -5.02
N THR A 6 -2.36 -15.37 -4.65
CA THR A 6 -3.56 -14.53 -4.65
C THR A 6 -3.87 -14.11 -6.06
N LYS A 7 -5.02 -14.46 -6.64
CA LYS A 7 -5.44 -13.91 -7.95
C LYS A 7 -5.65 -12.38 -7.84
N PRO A 8 -5.31 -11.58 -8.87
CA PRO A 8 -5.48 -10.14 -8.83
C PRO A 8 -6.96 -9.79 -8.83
N LYS A 9 -7.31 -8.71 -8.14
CA LYS A 9 -8.64 -8.10 -8.25
C LYS A 9 -8.52 -6.83 -9.07
N CYS A 10 -9.43 -6.66 -10.03
CA CYS A 10 -9.50 -5.43 -10.79
C CYS A 10 -9.86 -4.26 -9.86
N PRO A 11 -9.12 -3.14 -9.88
CA PRO A 11 -9.41 -1.98 -9.03
C PRO A 11 -10.72 -1.27 -9.36
N HIS A 12 -11.29 -1.51 -10.55
CA HIS A 12 -12.49 -0.82 -11.02
C HIS A 12 -13.78 -1.61 -10.79
N CYS A 13 -13.78 -2.91 -11.11
CA CYS A 13 -14.97 -3.77 -10.95
C CYS A 13 -14.89 -4.72 -9.75
N HIS A 14 -13.75 -4.74 -9.04
CA HIS A 14 -13.47 -5.61 -7.88
C HIS A 14 -13.54 -7.13 -8.14
N GLN A 15 -13.78 -7.54 -9.39
CA GLN A 15 -13.79 -8.93 -9.80
C GLN A 15 -12.39 -9.50 -9.86
N ARG A 16 -12.27 -10.79 -9.52
CA ARG A 16 -11.01 -11.53 -9.68
C ARG A 16 -10.74 -11.67 -11.17
N VAL A 17 -9.51 -11.36 -11.57
CA VAL A 17 -9.07 -11.53 -12.95
C VAL A 17 -8.30 -12.84 -13.05
N VAL A 18 -8.53 -13.60 -14.12
CA VAL A 18 -7.75 -14.80 -14.42
C VAL A 18 -6.52 -14.35 -15.19
N THR A 19 -5.33 -14.69 -14.69
CA THR A 19 -4.06 -14.51 -15.38
C THR A 19 -3.17 -15.69 -15.05
N ASP A 20 -2.51 -16.20 -16.08
CA ASP A 20 -1.46 -17.20 -16.05
C ASP A 20 -0.06 -16.57 -15.96
N SER A 21 0.02 -15.25 -16.16
CA SER A 21 1.29 -14.53 -16.23
C SER A 21 1.79 -14.09 -14.86
N THR A 22 3.11 -14.17 -14.66
CA THR A 22 3.86 -13.53 -13.58
C THR A 22 4.05 -12.02 -13.80
N ARG A 23 3.40 -11.45 -14.83
CA ARG A 23 3.58 -10.07 -15.25
C ARG A 23 2.79 -9.12 -14.37
N GLN A 24 3.33 -7.91 -14.20
CA GLN A 24 2.65 -6.84 -13.47
C GLN A 24 1.48 -6.26 -14.28
N CYS A 25 1.47 -6.35 -15.61
CA CYS A 25 0.37 -5.85 -16.44
C CYS A 25 -0.73 -6.90 -16.62
N VAL A 26 -1.94 -6.61 -16.15
CA VAL A 26 -3.09 -7.53 -16.21
C VAL A 26 -4.26 -6.89 -16.97
N VAL A 27 -4.90 -7.66 -17.84
CA VAL A 27 -6.10 -7.23 -18.58
C VAL A 27 -7.37 -7.64 -17.84
N CYS A 28 -8.27 -6.69 -17.54
CA CYS A 28 -9.61 -7.03 -17.05
C CYS A 28 -10.60 -7.12 -18.21
N GLN A 29 -11.07 -8.32 -18.52
CA GLN A 29 -12.00 -8.56 -19.63
C GLN A 29 -13.35 -7.86 -19.42
N LEU A 30 -13.87 -7.85 -18.19
CA LEU A 30 -15.14 -7.19 -17.85
C LEU A 30 -15.08 -5.68 -18.07
N CYS A 31 -14.02 -5.04 -17.56
CA CYS A 31 -13.81 -3.61 -17.79
C CYS A 31 -13.50 -3.31 -19.26
N SER A 32 -12.80 -4.22 -19.96
CA SER A 32 -12.51 -4.02 -21.38
C SER A 32 -13.78 -4.02 -22.22
N LYS A 33 -14.70 -4.96 -21.95
CA LYS A 33 -16.03 -5.00 -22.57
C LYS A 33 -16.85 -3.76 -22.24
N ALA A 34 -16.90 -3.37 -20.96
CA ALA A 34 -17.68 -2.21 -20.51
C ALA A 34 -17.18 -0.89 -21.11
N LYS A 35 -15.85 -0.70 -21.20
CA LYS A 35 -15.22 0.51 -21.71
C LYS A 35 -15.04 0.52 -23.24
N ARG A 36 -15.32 -0.60 -23.91
CA ARG A 36 -15.05 -0.81 -25.35
C ARG A 36 -13.60 -0.51 -25.76
N ARG A 37 -12.65 -0.75 -24.86
CA ARG A 37 -11.20 -0.66 -25.09
C ARG A 37 -10.46 -1.64 -24.19
N VAL A 38 -9.26 -2.05 -24.55
CA VAL A 38 -8.46 -2.94 -23.68
C VAL A 38 -8.12 -2.19 -22.39
N PHE A 39 -8.66 -2.65 -21.27
CA PHE A 39 -8.37 -2.08 -19.95
C PHE A 39 -7.32 -2.93 -19.25
N ARG A 40 -6.15 -2.31 -19.00
CA ARG A 40 -5.02 -2.90 -18.31
C ARG A 40 -4.77 -2.19 -16.99
N PHE A 41 -4.24 -2.92 -16.02
CA PHE A 41 -3.81 -2.34 -14.75
C PHE A 41 -2.56 -3.05 -14.23
N CYS A 42 -1.81 -2.37 -13.38
CA CYS A 42 -0.72 -2.95 -12.64
C CYS A 42 -1.28 -3.83 -11.51
N TRP A 43 -0.93 -5.10 -11.49
CA TRP A 43 -1.25 -6.05 -10.44
C TRP A 43 -0.89 -5.51 -9.05
N ASP A 44 0.32 -4.96 -8.91
CA ASP A 44 0.90 -4.57 -7.62
C ASP A 44 0.32 -3.26 -7.11
N CYS A 45 0.46 -2.16 -7.85
CA CYS A 45 0.00 -0.85 -7.40
C CYS A 45 -1.46 -0.54 -7.74
N GLN A 46 -2.13 -1.43 -8.48
CA GLN A 46 -3.54 -1.33 -8.89
C GLN A 46 -3.90 -0.05 -9.66
N ARG A 47 -2.93 0.61 -10.28
CA ARG A 47 -3.17 1.74 -11.22
C ARG A 47 -3.40 1.24 -12.62
N GLU A 48 -4.15 2.03 -13.40
CA GLU A 48 -4.32 1.78 -14.83
C GLU A 48 -2.94 1.76 -15.52
N TRP A 49 -2.74 0.79 -16.41
CA TRP A 49 -1.49 0.65 -17.12
C TRP A 49 -1.48 1.63 -18.31
N PRO A 50 -0.40 2.41 -18.51
CA PRO A 50 -0.36 3.36 -19.63
C PRO A 50 -0.41 2.65 -20.98
N ASP A 51 -1.23 3.16 -21.91
CA ASP A 51 -1.40 2.58 -23.25
C ASP A 51 -0.09 2.60 -24.08
N THR A 52 0.81 3.54 -23.78
CA THR A 52 2.12 3.69 -24.46
C THR A 52 3.19 2.72 -23.97
N THR A 53 2.94 1.99 -22.87
CA THR A 53 3.94 1.13 -22.23
C THR A 53 3.71 -0.33 -22.61
N SER A 54 4.78 -1.02 -23.01
CA SER A 54 4.72 -2.45 -23.33
C SER A 54 4.11 -3.27 -22.19
N PRO A 55 3.17 -4.20 -22.45
CA PRO A 55 2.63 -5.09 -21.42
C PRO A 55 3.68 -6.03 -20.79
N ASN A 56 4.85 -6.14 -21.42
CA ASN A 56 5.94 -7.02 -20.99
C ASN A 56 6.98 -6.31 -20.11
N SER A 57 6.90 -4.99 -19.97
CA SER A 57 7.83 -4.24 -19.11
C SER A 57 7.37 -4.28 -17.65
N SER A 58 8.28 -3.88 -16.76
CA SER A 58 7.93 -3.51 -15.39
C SER A 58 7.02 -2.29 -15.38
N CYS A 59 6.32 -2.09 -14.26
CA CYS A 59 5.49 -0.92 -14.06
C CYS A 59 6.36 0.34 -13.95
N THR A 60 6.10 1.31 -14.83
CA THR A 60 6.82 2.59 -14.91
C THR A 60 6.17 3.69 -14.07
N GLN A 61 5.08 3.39 -13.37
CA GLN A 61 4.38 4.37 -12.56
C GLN A 61 5.23 4.76 -11.33
N PRO A 62 5.41 6.05 -11.03
CA PRO A 62 6.17 6.51 -9.88
C PRO A 62 5.70 5.85 -8.59
N ASN A 63 6.59 5.45 -7.69
CA ASN A 63 6.23 4.87 -6.39
C ASN A 63 5.39 3.57 -6.49
N CYS A 64 5.51 2.79 -7.56
CA CYS A 64 4.76 1.54 -7.72
C CYS A 64 4.92 0.59 -6.51
N ALA A 65 6.16 0.34 -6.07
CA ALA A 65 6.45 -0.54 -4.94
C ALA A 65 5.88 0.00 -3.62
N LEU A 66 6.06 1.29 -3.34
CA LEU A 66 5.51 1.96 -2.17
C LEU A 66 3.97 1.83 -2.15
N ARG A 67 3.30 2.19 -3.25
CA ARG A 67 1.84 2.07 -3.35
C ARG A 67 1.38 0.63 -3.18
N ALA A 68 2.06 -0.34 -3.79
CA ALA A 68 1.75 -1.76 -3.66
C ALA A 68 1.84 -2.24 -2.20
N ALA A 69 2.85 -1.80 -1.47
CA ALA A 69 2.99 -2.10 -0.05
C ALA A 69 1.87 -1.46 0.79
N LEU A 70 1.51 -0.20 0.49
CA LEU A 70 0.48 0.54 1.23
C LEU A 70 -0.94 0.02 1.03
N ILE A 71 -1.26 -0.57 -0.12
CA ILE A 71 -2.58 -1.21 -0.37
C ILE A 71 -2.65 -2.65 0.17
N SER A 72 -1.55 -3.19 0.68
CA SER A 72 -1.52 -4.51 1.29
C SER A 72 -2.48 -4.57 2.48
N LYS A 73 -3.18 -5.70 2.60
CA LYS A 73 -4.07 -5.98 3.75
C LYS A 73 -3.32 -6.61 4.93
N LYS A 74 -2.00 -6.79 4.80
CA LYS A 74 -1.18 -7.36 5.88
C LYS A 74 -1.19 -6.40 7.06
N ARG A 75 -1.47 -6.94 8.25
CA ARG A 75 -1.46 -6.22 9.52
C ARG A 75 -0.44 -6.83 10.47
N ILE A 76 0.03 -6.04 11.42
CA ILE A 76 0.85 -6.52 12.55
C ILE A 76 -0.03 -7.43 13.42
N LYS A 77 0.50 -8.60 13.77
CA LYS A 77 -0.21 -9.67 14.51
C LYS A 77 0.37 -9.98 15.88
N ASP A 78 1.33 -9.19 16.34
CA ASP A 78 1.93 -9.38 17.66
C ASP A 78 0.98 -8.86 18.75
N PRO A 79 0.43 -9.74 19.62
CA PRO A 79 -0.48 -9.33 20.69
C PRO A 79 0.20 -8.52 21.80
N ASN A 80 1.53 -8.58 21.91
CA ASN A 80 2.27 -7.83 22.93
C ASN A 80 2.69 -6.43 22.44
N SER A 81 2.35 -6.08 21.20
CA SER A 81 2.76 -4.83 20.57
C SER A 81 1.64 -3.79 20.63
N SER A 82 1.93 -2.55 21.03
CA SER A 82 0.92 -1.46 21.03
C SER A 82 0.42 -1.09 19.63
N VAL A 83 1.10 -1.57 18.58
CA VAL A 83 0.73 -1.39 17.18
C VAL A 83 0.01 -2.62 16.58
N MET A 84 -0.44 -3.57 17.42
CA MET A 84 -1.28 -4.69 16.98
C MET A 84 -2.43 -4.18 16.09
N GLY A 85 -2.65 -4.81 14.94
CA GLY A 85 -3.69 -4.42 14.00
C GLY A 85 -3.34 -3.25 13.07
N CYS A 86 -2.22 -2.56 13.27
CA CYS A 86 -1.73 -1.56 12.31
C CYS A 86 -1.45 -2.21 10.94
N PRO A 87 -1.60 -1.46 9.83
CA PRO A 87 -1.01 -1.86 8.56
C PRO A 87 0.47 -2.22 8.74
N TYR A 88 0.90 -3.32 8.14
CA TYR A 88 2.27 -3.80 8.29
C TYR A 88 3.30 -2.82 7.71
N PHE A 89 2.90 -2.10 6.67
CA PHE A 89 3.68 -1.08 6.00
C PHE A 89 3.05 0.29 6.22
N ARG A 90 3.87 1.31 6.47
CA ARG A 90 3.49 2.73 6.51
C ARG A 90 4.36 3.53 5.56
N ALA A 91 3.88 4.68 5.13
CA ALA A 91 4.72 5.69 4.50
C ALA A 91 5.01 6.77 5.52
N CYS A 92 6.26 7.25 5.59
CA CYS A 92 6.59 8.44 6.35
C CYS A 92 5.65 9.59 5.91
N PRO A 93 5.01 10.31 6.86
CA PRO A 93 4.10 11.40 6.52
C PRO A 93 4.80 12.60 5.87
N THR A 94 6.13 12.71 6.02
CA THR A 94 6.97 13.79 5.50
C THR A 94 7.59 13.44 4.14
N CYS A 95 8.35 12.34 4.04
CA CYS A 95 9.15 12.02 2.86
C CYS A 95 8.64 10.80 2.06
N ASN A 96 7.55 10.16 2.47
CA ASN A 96 6.96 8.98 1.85
C ASN A 96 7.84 7.71 1.84
N THR A 97 8.95 7.67 2.58
CA THR A 97 9.73 6.44 2.76
C THR A 97 8.86 5.30 3.29
N LEU A 98 9.03 4.11 2.71
CA LEU A 98 8.34 2.90 3.15
C LEU A 98 8.94 2.40 4.46
N LEU A 99 8.11 2.28 5.49
CA LEU A 99 8.51 1.91 6.85
C LEU A 99 7.73 0.68 7.32
N THR A 100 8.37 -0.09 8.19
CA THR A 100 7.75 -1.18 8.96
C THR A 100 8.10 -1.01 10.43
N HIS A 101 7.21 -1.45 11.31
CA HIS A 101 7.49 -1.50 12.73
C HIS A 101 8.25 -2.79 13.08
N ASN A 102 9.23 -2.71 13.98
CA ASN A 102 10.08 -3.83 14.37
C ASN A 102 9.46 -4.75 15.43
N GLY A 103 8.34 -4.35 16.04
CA GLY A 103 7.60 -5.12 17.03
C GLY A 103 7.84 -4.68 18.48
N ASP A 104 8.80 -3.79 18.75
CA ASP A 104 9.28 -3.44 20.11
C ASP A 104 8.30 -2.61 20.98
N GLY A 105 7.00 -2.73 20.74
CA GLY A 105 5.94 -2.25 21.63
C GLY A 105 5.69 -0.74 21.62
N CYS A 106 6.65 0.12 21.27
CA CYS A 106 6.44 1.58 21.21
C CYS A 106 5.80 2.01 19.88
N PRO A 107 4.71 2.81 19.84
CA PRO A 107 4.13 3.25 18.58
C PRO A 107 4.93 4.37 17.91
N ASP A 108 5.77 5.10 18.65
CA ASP A 108 6.56 6.20 18.11
C ASP A 108 7.80 5.67 17.41
N ILE A 109 8.00 6.12 16.17
CA ILE A 109 9.15 5.75 15.35
C ILE A 109 9.79 6.99 14.74
N GLU A 110 11.09 6.90 14.51
CA GLU A 110 11.84 7.88 13.73
C GLU A 110 11.99 7.37 12.29
N CYS A 111 11.73 8.24 11.30
CA CYS A 111 12.02 7.92 9.91
C CYS A 111 13.54 7.96 9.66
N PRO A 112 14.18 6.87 9.22
CA PRO A 112 15.64 6.83 8.99
C PRO A 112 16.11 7.74 7.85
N GLU A 113 15.21 8.19 6.96
CA GLU A 113 15.57 9.02 5.80
C GLU A 113 15.44 10.52 6.06
N CYS A 114 14.59 10.94 6.99
CA CYS A 114 14.33 12.37 7.24
C CYS A 114 14.27 12.76 8.72
N CYS A 115 14.57 11.82 9.62
CA CYS A 115 14.60 12.01 11.08
C CYS A 115 13.29 12.55 11.69
N THR A 116 12.18 12.48 10.95
CA THR A 116 10.88 12.86 11.49
C THR A 116 10.40 11.76 12.43
N GLU A 117 10.14 12.12 13.68
CA GLU A 117 9.42 11.31 14.65
C GLU A 117 7.91 11.42 14.45
N PHE A 118 7.21 10.29 14.49
CA PHE A 118 5.76 10.25 14.41
C PHE A 118 5.20 8.91 14.94
N CYS A 119 3.92 8.93 15.31
CA CYS A 119 3.23 7.73 15.77
C CYS A 119 2.85 6.81 14.60
N PHE A 120 3.27 5.55 14.62
CA PHE A 120 2.96 4.55 13.60
C PHE A 120 1.46 4.21 13.50
N ARG A 121 0.69 4.47 14.56
CA ARG A 121 -0.76 4.22 14.62
C ARG A 121 -1.54 5.28 13.85
N CYS A 122 -1.35 6.56 14.18
CA CYS A 122 -2.14 7.68 13.62
C CYS A 122 -1.41 8.51 12.55
N LEU A 123 -0.09 8.38 12.43
CA LEU A 123 0.79 9.16 11.54
C LEU A 123 1.02 10.62 11.94
N ASP A 124 0.63 11.01 13.16
CA ASP A 124 0.85 12.36 13.69
C ASP A 124 2.22 12.48 14.38
N GLN A 125 2.82 13.66 14.28
CA GLN A 125 4.11 13.99 14.93
C GLN A 125 3.96 14.28 16.44
N ILE A 126 2.74 14.58 16.90
CA ILE A 126 2.44 14.90 18.29
C ILE A 126 1.30 13.98 18.72
N CYS A 127 1.63 12.82 19.27
CA CYS A 127 0.70 12.10 20.13
C CYS A 127 0.76 12.78 21.50
N SER A 128 -0.13 13.75 21.72
CA SER A 128 -0.19 14.55 22.95
C SER A 128 -0.16 13.65 24.20
N LEU A 129 0.95 13.69 24.93
CA LEU A 129 1.17 12.92 26.16
C LEU A 129 0.41 13.49 27.37
N ASP A 130 -0.34 14.59 27.20
CA ASP A 130 -0.91 15.31 28.34
C ASP A 130 -2.42 15.14 28.55
N GLU A 131 -3.18 14.49 27.65
CA GLU A 131 -4.56 14.10 27.95
C GLU A 131 -4.87 12.75 27.33
N VAL A 132 -5.68 11.97 28.04
CA VAL A 132 -6.08 10.55 27.89
C VAL A 132 -6.75 10.21 26.54
N GLN A 133 -6.17 10.63 25.42
CA GLN A 133 -6.68 10.40 24.09
C GLN A 133 -5.83 9.32 23.43
N GLU A 134 -6.24 8.05 23.57
CA GLU A 134 -5.67 6.97 22.77
C GLU A 134 -5.76 7.33 21.29
N CYS A 135 -4.63 7.39 20.59
CA CYS A 135 -4.63 7.62 19.16
C CYS A 135 -5.20 6.40 18.42
N THR A 136 -5.99 6.63 17.38
CA THR A 136 -6.61 5.53 16.62
C THR A 136 -5.72 5.06 15.49
N ILE A 137 -5.82 3.79 15.13
CA ILE A 137 -5.10 3.22 13.99
C ILE A 137 -5.75 3.73 12.70
N VAL A 138 -5.01 4.53 11.92
CA VAL A 138 -5.50 5.03 10.62
C VAL A 138 -5.14 4.08 9.49
N ASP A 139 -5.91 4.10 8.40
CA ASP A 139 -5.62 3.33 7.18
C ASP A 139 -4.61 4.07 6.26
N ASN A 140 -3.82 3.33 5.48
CA ASN A 140 -2.86 3.89 4.53
C ASN A 140 -3.47 4.71 3.39
N ARG A 141 -4.80 4.71 3.23
CA ARG A 141 -5.53 5.62 2.32
C ARG A 141 -5.08 7.07 2.43
N GLN A 142 -4.69 7.55 3.61
CA GLN A 142 -4.20 8.91 3.78
C GLN A 142 -2.86 9.13 3.06
N SER A 143 -1.90 8.21 3.22
CA SER A 143 -0.63 8.22 2.50
C SER A 143 -0.83 8.10 0.99
N LEU A 144 -1.78 7.29 0.55
CA LEU A 144 -2.07 7.10 -0.88
C LEU A 144 -2.59 8.37 -1.58
N LYS A 145 -3.16 9.35 -0.86
CA LYS A 145 -3.58 10.63 -1.43
C LYS A 145 -2.39 11.56 -1.74
N LYS A 146 -1.26 11.37 -1.05
CA LYS A 146 -0.05 12.20 -1.17
C LYS A 146 0.97 11.62 -2.14
N ILE A 147 0.77 10.38 -2.59
CA ILE A 147 1.66 9.68 -3.51
C ILE A 147 1.10 9.80 -4.94
N PRO A 148 1.86 10.39 -5.88
CA PRO A 148 1.45 10.49 -7.28
C PRO A 148 1.31 9.11 -7.95
#